data_AF-A0A090RSZ4-F1
#
_entry.id   AF-A0A090RSZ4-F1
#
_cell.length_a   1.000
_cell.length_b   1.000
_cell.length_c   1.000
_cell.angle_alpha   90.00
_cell.angle_beta   90.00
_cell.angle_gamma   90.00
#
_symmetry.space_group_name_H-M   'P 1'
#
loop_
_entity.id
_entity.type
_entity.pdbx_description
1 polymer ?
#
loop_
_entity_poly.entity_id
_entity_poly.type
_entity_poly.pdbx_seq_one_letter_code
_entity_poly.pdbx_strand_id
1 'polypeptide(L)'
;MDDTMPPTLYKTMHWAAGLSGDDKLVLFRWIREKRAELHQNSPASDNYKLSSVQPIYTEFDYDEGKAALGDILYHDTRLSGDDTISCASCHGLDTGGVDRLPGSIGIHGQIGGIKAPTVYNAVITKHNFGMVVQLTFRNKQEGLL
;
A
#
# COMPACT_ATOMS: atom_id res chain seq x y z
N MET A 1 -15.79 -12.62 -13.70
CA MET A 1 -15.24 -12.27 -15.03
C MET A 1 -16.41 -12.37 -15.97
N ASP A 2 -16.83 -11.24 -16.50
CA ASP A 2 -18.01 -11.01 -17.35
C ASP A 2 -17.74 -11.32 -18.84
N ASP A 3 -16.79 -12.23 -19.13
CA ASP A 3 -16.32 -12.59 -20.48
C ASP A 3 -15.79 -11.42 -21.34
N THR A 4 -15.58 -10.24 -20.76
CA THR A 4 -14.99 -9.07 -21.45
C THR A 4 -13.48 -9.20 -21.71
N MET A 5 -12.82 -10.15 -21.04
CA MET A 5 -11.40 -10.39 -21.14
C MET A 5 -11.08 -11.81 -21.66
N PRO A 6 -10.08 -11.96 -22.55
CA PRO A 6 -9.34 -10.87 -23.19
C PRO A 6 -10.18 -10.15 -24.26
N PRO A 7 -9.89 -8.86 -24.53
CA PRO A 7 -10.66 -8.06 -25.48
C PRO A 7 -10.63 -8.65 -26.90
N THR A 8 -11.65 -8.39 -27.71
CA THR A 8 -11.76 -8.95 -29.07
C THR A 8 -10.53 -8.65 -29.93
N LEU A 9 -9.99 -7.42 -29.88
CA LEU A 9 -8.78 -7.03 -30.60
C LEU A 9 -7.53 -7.82 -30.17
N TYR A 10 -7.48 -8.28 -28.91
CA TYR A 10 -6.39 -9.13 -28.46
C TYR A 10 -6.52 -10.53 -29.08
N LYS A 11 -7.74 -11.08 -29.16
CA LYS A 11 -8.00 -12.41 -29.73
C LYS A 11 -7.76 -12.48 -31.24
N THR A 12 -7.87 -11.37 -31.98
CA THR A 12 -7.57 -11.37 -33.42
C THR A 12 -6.08 -11.55 -33.71
N MET A 13 -5.21 -10.95 -32.89
CA MET A 13 -3.75 -11.14 -32.99
C MET A 13 -3.29 -12.42 -32.29
N HIS A 14 -3.97 -12.80 -31.21
CA HIS A 14 -3.65 -13.95 -30.36
C HIS A 14 -4.79 -14.98 -30.40
N TRP A 15 -5.02 -15.56 -31.56
CA TRP A 15 -6.12 -16.49 -31.83
C TRP A 15 -6.12 -17.74 -30.91
N ALA A 16 -4.94 -18.16 -30.43
CA ALA A 16 -4.79 -19.25 -29.46
C ALA A 16 -5.00 -18.84 -27.99
N ALA A 17 -5.26 -17.56 -27.70
CA ALA A 17 -5.44 -17.07 -26.33
C ALA A 17 -6.88 -17.18 -25.79
N GLY A 18 -7.77 -17.82 -26.55
CA GLY A 18 -9.12 -18.13 -26.08
C GLY A 18 -9.10 -19.24 -25.04
N LEU A 19 -9.68 -19.00 -23.86
CA LEU A 19 -9.91 -20.03 -22.85
C LEU A 19 -11.20 -20.79 -23.15
N SER A 20 -11.13 -22.12 -23.25
CA SER A 20 -12.31 -22.97 -23.32
C SER A 20 -13.10 -22.96 -22.01
N GLY A 21 -14.31 -23.51 -21.99
CA GLY A 21 -15.10 -23.63 -20.77
C GLY A 21 -14.36 -24.38 -19.66
N ASP A 22 -13.71 -25.49 -20.02
CA ASP A 22 -12.95 -26.32 -19.08
C ASP A 22 -11.70 -25.61 -18.56
N ASP A 23 -10.98 -24.88 -19.42
CA ASP A 23 -9.81 -24.10 -19.00
C ASP A 23 -10.20 -23.00 -18.00
N LYS A 24 -11.34 -22.33 -18.22
CA LYS A 24 -11.86 -21.33 -17.29
C LYS A 24 -12.17 -21.95 -15.94
N LEU A 25 -12.77 -23.15 -15.91
CA LEU A 25 -13.07 -23.84 -14.66
C LEU A 25 -11.81 -24.20 -13.90
N VAL A 26 -10.79 -24.74 -14.58
CA VAL A 26 -9.48 -25.05 -13.98
C VAL A 26 -8.84 -23.79 -13.41
N LEU A 27 -8.83 -22.69 -14.17
CA LEU A 27 -8.30 -21.41 -13.74
C LEU A 27 -9.03 -20.86 -12.51
N PHE A 28 -10.37 -20.87 -12.51
CA PHE A 28 -11.14 -20.38 -11.37
C PHE A 28 -10.94 -21.21 -10.12
N ARG A 29 -10.85 -22.54 -10.25
CA ARG A 29 -10.52 -23.41 -9.13
C ARG A 29 -9.17 -23.03 -8.53
N TRP A 30 -8.14 -22.92 -9.36
CA TRP A 30 -6.81 -22.52 -8.92
C TRP A 30 -6.78 -21.13 -8.27
N ILE A 31 -7.50 -20.14 -8.83
CA ILE A 31 -7.60 -18.79 -8.24
C ILE A 31 -8.23 -18.88 -6.84
N ARG A 32 -9.31 -19.64 -6.67
CA ARG A 32 -9.99 -19.78 -5.38
C ARG A 32 -9.08 -20.47 -4.36
N GLU A 33 -8.43 -21.57 -4.74
CA GLU A 33 -7.47 -22.29 -3.90
C GLU A 33 -6.32 -21.37 -3.47
N LYS A 34 -5.71 -20.64 -4.40
CA LYS A 34 -4.61 -19.71 -4.07
C LYS A 34 -5.03 -18.54 -3.22
N ARG A 35 -6.22 -17.97 -3.44
CA ARG A 35 -6.75 -16.92 -2.56
C ARG A 35 -7.02 -17.44 -1.16
N ALA A 36 -7.63 -18.62 -1.05
CA ALA A 36 -7.85 -19.27 0.24
C ALA A 36 -6.52 -19.52 0.96
N GLU A 37 -5.48 -19.97 0.25
CA GLU A 37 -4.14 -20.20 0.80
C GLU A 37 -3.44 -18.90 1.25
N LEU A 38 -3.50 -17.83 0.45
CA LEU A 38 -2.84 -16.55 0.77
C LEU A 38 -3.53 -15.78 1.89
N HIS A 39 -4.84 -15.95 2.03
CA HIS A 39 -5.69 -15.16 2.92
C HIS A 39 -6.41 -16.01 3.98
N GLN A 40 -5.76 -17.09 4.43
CA GLN A 40 -6.31 -18.02 5.45
C GLN A 40 -6.75 -17.28 6.73
N ASN A 41 -5.98 -16.28 7.14
CA ASN A 41 -6.20 -15.50 8.36
C ASN A 41 -6.96 -14.18 8.11
N SER A 42 -7.54 -13.99 6.92
CA SER A 42 -8.29 -12.77 6.64
C SER A 42 -9.55 -12.69 7.51
N PRO A 43 -9.82 -11.55 8.16
CA PRO A 43 -11.06 -11.30 8.91
C PRO A 43 -12.25 -11.00 7.99
N ALA A 44 -12.07 -11.06 6.66
CA ALA A 44 -13.15 -10.81 5.71
C ALA A 44 -14.31 -11.81 5.93
N SER A 45 -15.55 -11.31 5.84
CA SER A 45 -16.74 -12.16 5.91
C SER A 45 -16.79 -13.16 4.77
N ASP A 46 -17.58 -14.24 4.91
CA ASP A 46 -17.60 -15.33 3.93
C ASP A 46 -17.92 -14.86 2.49
N ASN A 47 -18.73 -13.81 2.35
CA ASN A 47 -19.04 -13.18 1.05
C ASN A 47 -17.83 -12.55 0.36
N TYR A 48 -16.80 -12.14 1.11
CA TYR A 48 -15.59 -11.48 0.61
C TYR A 48 -14.30 -12.28 0.83
N LYS A 49 -14.39 -13.47 1.41
CA LYS A 49 -13.23 -14.32 1.76
C LYS A 49 -12.35 -14.68 0.56
N LEU A 50 -12.95 -14.73 -0.64
CA LEU A 50 -12.26 -14.99 -1.91
C LEU A 50 -12.18 -13.73 -2.80
N SER A 51 -12.47 -12.55 -2.24
CA SER A 51 -12.31 -11.28 -2.94
C SER A 51 -10.86 -11.07 -3.37
N SER A 52 -10.68 -10.37 -4.49
CA SER A 52 -9.35 -9.99 -4.98
C SER A 52 -8.64 -9.00 -4.05
N VAL A 53 -9.41 -8.22 -3.29
CA VAL A 53 -8.91 -7.26 -2.30
C VAL A 53 -9.38 -7.71 -0.93
N GLN A 54 -8.45 -7.77 0.01
CA GLN A 54 -8.68 -8.14 1.40
C GLN A 54 -8.44 -6.93 2.30
N PRO A 55 -9.09 -6.86 3.48
CA PRO A 55 -8.75 -5.86 4.49
C PRO A 55 -7.29 -6.01 4.94
N ILE A 56 -6.73 -4.95 5.52
CA ILE A 56 -5.42 -5.03 6.16
C ILE A 56 -5.62 -5.67 7.53
N TYR A 57 -4.99 -6.82 7.75
CA TYR A 57 -5.08 -7.60 9.00
C TYR A 57 -3.71 -7.97 9.56
N THR A 58 -2.65 -7.34 9.06
CA THR A 58 -1.30 -7.52 9.58
C THR A 58 -1.17 -6.70 10.85
N GLU A 59 -0.93 -7.39 11.96
CA GLU A 59 -0.61 -6.76 13.24
C GLU A 59 0.90 -6.75 13.47
N PHE A 60 1.39 -5.70 14.10
CA PHE A 60 2.79 -5.54 14.46
C PHE A 60 2.86 -5.24 15.95
N ASP A 61 3.68 -6.00 16.68
CA ASP A 61 4.03 -5.64 18.05
C ASP A 61 4.92 -4.40 18.03
N TYR A 62 4.63 -3.43 18.88
CA TYR A 62 5.39 -2.20 18.98
C TYR A 62 5.35 -1.63 20.41
N ASP A 63 6.42 -0.91 20.76
CA ASP A 63 6.53 -0.21 22.04
C ASP A 63 5.91 1.19 21.90
N GLU A 64 4.92 1.51 22.74
CA GLU A 64 4.23 2.80 22.71
C GLU A 64 5.17 3.98 22.97
N GLY A 65 6.17 3.83 23.85
CA GLY A 65 7.17 4.84 24.13
C GLY A 65 8.07 5.11 22.92
N LYS A 66 8.46 4.07 22.20
CA LYS A 66 9.19 4.21 20.92
C LYS A 66 8.32 4.82 19.84
N ALA A 67 7.04 4.49 19.77
CA ALA A 67 6.12 5.10 18.80
C ALA A 67 5.94 6.60 19.07
N ALA A 68 5.77 7.00 20.34
CA ALA A 68 5.69 8.40 20.73
C ALA A 68 6.98 9.17 20.43
N LEU A 69 8.14 8.57 20.72
CA LEU A 69 9.43 9.14 20.32
C LEU A 69 9.55 9.25 18.79
N GLY A 70 9.10 8.23 18.06
CA GLY A 70 9.09 8.22 16.60
C GLY A 70 8.25 9.34 16.01
N ASP A 71 7.09 9.64 16.60
CA ASP A 71 6.24 10.76 16.18
C ASP A 71 6.94 12.12 16.38
N ILE A 72 7.63 12.30 17.52
CA ILE A 72 8.43 13.51 17.76
C ILE A 72 9.53 13.63 16.70
N LEU A 73 10.30 12.56 16.47
CA LEU A 73 11.40 12.55 15.50
C LEU A 73 10.90 12.76 14.06
N TYR A 74 9.73 12.24 13.72
CA TYR A 74 9.12 12.40 12.39
C TYR A 74 8.86 13.88 12.03
N HIS A 75 8.55 14.69 13.04
CA HIS A 75 8.29 16.11 12.90
C HIS A 75 9.50 16.99 13.21
N ASP A 76 10.60 16.43 13.71
CA ASP A 76 11.79 17.17 14.12
C ASP A 76 12.65 17.56 12.90
N THR A 77 12.81 18.86 12.67
CA THR A 77 13.61 19.36 11.54
C THR A 77 15.11 19.22 11.76
N ARG A 78 15.55 19.03 13.01
CA ARG A 78 16.98 18.88 13.37
C ARG A 78 17.63 17.62 12.83
N LEU A 79 16.83 16.73 12.23
CA LEU A 79 17.31 15.56 11.51
C LEU A 79 17.76 15.89 10.08
N SER A 80 17.43 17.07 9.56
CA SER A 80 17.94 17.56 8.28
C SER A 80 19.29 18.26 8.43
N GLY A 81 20.07 18.32 7.35
CA GLY A 81 21.40 18.93 7.37
C GLY A 81 21.42 20.45 7.57
N ASP A 82 20.27 21.14 7.44
CA ASP A 82 20.14 22.58 7.62
C ASP A 82 19.02 22.98 8.61
N ASP A 83 18.52 22.03 9.41
CA ASP A 83 17.44 22.20 10.39
C ASP A 83 16.10 22.72 9.83
N THR A 84 15.88 22.66 8.50
CA THR A 84 14.67 23.23 7.86
C THR A 84 13.57 22.23 7.52
N ILE A 85 13.90 20.94 7.39
CA ILE A 85 12.99 19.92 6.85
C ILE A 85 12.92 18.72 7.79
N SER A 86 11.73 18.13 7.92
CA SER A 86 11.51 16.86 8.63
C SER A 86 10.88 15.82 7.71
N CYS A 87 10.66 14.61 8.21
CA CYS A 87 9.95 13.58 7.44
C CYS A 87 8.54 14.07 7.06
N ALA A 88 7.86 14.76 7.98
CA ALA A 88 6.53 15.32 7.78
C ALA A 88 6.46 16.38 6.67
N SER A 89 7.55 17.07 6.36
CA SER A 89 7.59 18.08 5.28
C SER A 89 7.28 17.48 3.91
N CYS A 90 7.76 16.26 3.64
CA CYS A 90 7.54 15.56 2.36
C CYS A 90 6.42 14.51 2.45
N HIS A 91 6.14 14.01 3.66
CA HIS A 91 5.20 12.92 3.91
C HIS A 91 4.02 13.33 4.82
N GLY A 92 3.50 14.54 4.68
CA GLY A 92 2.45 15.10 5.54
C GLY A 92 1.29 14.13 5.84
N LEU A 93 1.01 13.91 7.13
CA LEU A 93 0.01 12.93 7.57
C LEU A 93 -1.41 13.39 7.29
N ASP A 94 -1.63 14.70 7.32
CA ASP A 94 -2.87 15.40 6.96
C ASP A 94 -3.12 15.43 5.45
N THR A 95 -2.09 15.24 4.63
CA THR A 95 -2.19 15.27 3.16
C THR A 95 -2.25 13.89 2.52
N GLY A 96 -2.32 12.83 3.31
CA GLY A 96 -2.34 11.44 2.82
C GLY A 96 -0.97 10.78 2.80
N GLY A 97 -0.03 11.27 3.60
CA GLY A 97 1.35 10.78 3.70
C GLY A 97 2.28 11.28 2.59
N VAL A 98 1.89 12.34 1.87
CA VAL A 98 2.59 12.85 0.66
C VAL A 98 2.55 14.37 0.56
N ASP A 99 3.55 14.99 -0.07
CA ASP A 99 3.61 16.44 -0.32
C ASP A 99 2.75 16.93 -1.51
N ARG A 100 2.24 16.01 -2.33
CA ARG A 100 1.47 16.28 -3.56
C ARG A 100 2.24 17.06 -4.63
N LEU A 101 3.56 17.01 -4.61
CA LEU A 101 4.42 17.70 -5.58
C LEU A 101 4.82 16.76 -6.75
N PRO A 102 5.24 17.31 -7.90
CA PRO A 102 5.90 16.52 -8.96
C PRO A 102 7.26 15.95 -8.51
N GLY A 103 7.93 16.62 -7.58
CA GLY A 103 9.12 16.17 -6.88
C GLY A 103 9.26 16.94 -5.56
N SER A 104 9.74 16.28 -4.52
CA SER A 104 9.84 16.87 -3.18
C SER A 104 10.91 17.96 -3.12
N ILE A 105 10.66 19.01 -2.34
CA ILE A 105 11.62 20.08 -2.10
C ILE A 105 12.43 19.70 -0.85
N GLY A 106 13.73 19.45 -1.04
CA GLY A 106 14.70 19.17 0.00
C GLY A 106 15.46 20.41 0.46
N ILE A 107 16.53 20.18 1.21
CA ILE A 107 17.37 21.25 1.78
C ILE A 107 17.91 22.17 0.69
N HIS A 108 18.07 23.44 1.02
CA HIS A 108 18.47 24.48 0.06
C HIS A 108 17.55 24.62 -1.18
N GLY A 109 16.29 24.17 -1.09
CA GLY A 109 15.31 24.28 -2.18
C GLY A 109 15.53 23.32 -3.34
N GLN A 110 16.34 22.26 -3.14
CA GLN A 110 16.63 21.27 -4.17
C GLN A 110 15.39 20.42 -4.47
N ILE A 111 15.05 20.23 -5.75
CA ILE A 111 13.89 19.43 -6.15
C ILE A 111 14.34 17.99 -6.45
N GLY A 112 13.75 17.03 -5.75
CA GLY A 112 14.00 15.60 -5.96
C GLY A 112 13.50 15.11 -7.34
N GLY A 113 14.14 14.09 -7.88
CA GLY A 113 13.80 13.52 -9.20
C GLY A 113 12.59 12.59 -9.21
N ILE A 114 12.00 12.30 -8.05
CA ILE A 114 10.83 11.42 -7.91
C ILE A 114 9.78 12.04 -6.98
N LYS A 115 8.54 11.60 -7.12
CA LYS A 115 7.44 11.94 -6.21
C LYS A 115 7.62 11.22 -4.87
N ALA A 116 7.35 11.90 -3.76
CA ALA A 116 7.25 11.26 -2.46
C ALA A 116 6.11 10.23 -2.45
N PRO A 117 6.38 8.95 -2.18
CA PRO A 117 5.33 7.95 -1.95
C PRO A 117 4.65 8.19 -0.59
N THR A 118 3.48 7.61 -0.37
CA THR A 118 2.81 7.71 0.93
C THR A 118 3.52 6.89 2.00
N VAL A 119 3.54 7.38 3.24
CA VAL A 119 3.97 6.60 4.41
C VAL A 119 2.89 5.64 4.92
N TYR A 120 1.61 5.83 4.54
CA TYR A 120 0.54 4.94 4.95
C TYR A 120 0.73 3.56 4.34
N ASN A 121 0.65 2.53 5.19
CA ASN A 121 0.82 1.13 4.81
C ASN A 121 2.18 0.79 4.16
N ALA A 122 3.18 1.67 4.28
CA ALA A 122 4.52 1.40 3.76
C ALA A 122 5.13 0.14 4.40
N VAL A 123 4.83 -0.13 5.68
CA VAL A 123 5.33 -1.30 6.42
C VAL A 123 4.94 -2.64 5.79
N ILE A 124 3.79 -2.74 5.12
CA ILE A 124 3.34 -3.98 4.46
C ILE A 124 3.85 -4.13 3.02
N THR A 125 4.62 -3.15 2.52
CA THR A 125 5.22 -3.24 1.20
C THR A 125 6.48 -4.10 1.24
N LYS A 126 6.59 -5.06 0.30
CA LYS A 126 7.70 -6.03 0.27
C LYS A 126 9.08 -5.42 -0.05
N HIS A 127 9.10 -4.23 -0.64
CA HIS A 127 10.31 -3.56 -1.10
C HIS A 127 10.24 -2.09 -0.68
N ASN A 128 10.75 -1.80 0.51
CA ASN A 128 10.85 -0.42 1.00
C ASN A 128 12.12 0.20 0.42
N PHE A 129 11.97 1.25 -0.40
CA PHE A 129 13.08 2.08 -0.83
C PHE A 129 13.49 2.98 0.36
N GLY A 130 14.17 2.38 1.35
CA GLY A 130 15.01 3.06 2.32
C GLY A 130 14.39 4.21 3.14
N MET A 131 13.24 4.01 3.79
CA MET A 131 12.91 4.67 5.07
C MET A 131 11.66 4.02 5.67
N VAL A 132 11.83 3.16 6.68
CA VAL A 132 10.70 2.65 7.47
C VAL A 132 10.78 3.31 8.83
N VAL A 133 10.14 4.47 8.97
CA VAL A 133 9.71 4.88 10.31
C VAL A 133 8.47 4.02 10.56
N GLN A 134 8.56 3.10 11.51
CA GLN A 134 7.42 2.30 11.97
C GLN A 134 6.44 3.23 12.69
N LEU A 135 5.71 4.06 11.95
CA LEU A 135 4.62 4.86 12.46
C LEU A 135 3.37 4.01 12.29
N THR A 136 3.04 3.27 13.32
CA THR A 136 1.71 2.66 13.42
C THR A 136 0.72 3.80 13.67
N PHE A 137 0.20 4.38 12.58
CA PHE A 137 -0.93 5.30 12.68
C PHE A 137 -2.16 4.50 13.11
N ARG A 138 -2.44 4.46 14.41
CA ARG A 138 -3.78 4.08 14.88
C ARG A 138 -4.74 5.10 14.28
N ASN A 139 -5.55 4.62 13.35
CA ASN A 139 -6.58 5.40 12.70
C ASN A 139 -7.50 5.97 13.78
N LYS A 140 -7.55 7.31 13.91
CA LYS A 140 -8.49 8.03 14.79
C LYS A 140 -9.94 7.98 14.23
N GLN A 141 -10.31 6.89 13.53
CA GLN A 141 -11.64 6.65 12.97
C GLN A 141 -12.50 5.72 13.85
N GLU A 142 -12.01 5.26 15.00
CA GLU A 142 -12.79 4.47 15.96
C GLU A 142 -13.76 5.32 16.83
N GLY A 143 -14.08 6.56 16.42
CA GLY A 143 -14.93 7.49 17.18
C GLY A 143 -16.17 7.99 16.45
N LEU A 144 -16.51 7.45 15.29
CA LEU A 144 -17.68 7.85 14.50
C LEU A 144 -18.41 6.63 13.93
N LEU A 145 -18.88 5.75 14.82
CA LEU A 145 -20.05 4.88 14.64
C LEU A 145 -20.76 4.72 15.98
#